data_AF-A0A8R7U6X0-F1
#
_entry.id   AF-A0A8R7U6X0-F1
#
_cell.length_a   1.000
_cell.length_b   1.000
_cell.length_c   1.000
_cell.angle_alpha   90.00
_cell.angle_beta   90.00
_cell.angle_gamma   90.00
#
_symmetry.space_group_name_H-M   'P 1'
#
loop_
_entity.id
_entity.type
_entity.pdbx_description
1 polymer ?
#
loop_
_entity_poly.entity_id
_entity_poly.type
_entity_poly.pdbx_seq_one_letter_code
_entity_poly.pdbx_strand_id
1 'polypeptide(L)'
;MQWEDMRKYIDSIQLGVGRDQVYWGLNGNGRFSTKSMYKWLENPLSGCHFRWIWKAKIPLKIKIFLWQLSQDVVLTRQVMKERRWPGDPKCSFCDNTESSRHLFFTCPVAKVVWRCVGMAL
;
A
#
# COMPACT_ATOMS: atom_id res chain seq x y z
N MET A 1 0.13 -8.53 24.78
CA MET A 1 -1.11 -9.18 24.29
C MET A 1 -0.81 -10.45 23.49
N GLN A 2 -0.07 -10.39 22.38
CA GLN A 2 0.25 -11.57 21.54
C GLN A 2 0.92 -12.76 22.27
N TRP A 3 1.79 -12.51 23.25
CA TRP A 3 2.51 -13.57 23.98
C TRP A 3 1.61 -14.40 24.89
N GLU A 4 0.65 -13.78 25.58
CA GLU A 4 -0.26 -14.50 26.49
C GLU A 4 -1.26 -15.35 25.72
N ASP A 5 -1.75 -14.86 24.58
CA ASP A 5 -2.63 -15.62 23.69
C ASP A 5 -1.91 -16.85 23.10
N MET A 6 -0.65 -16.66 22.69
CA MET A 6 0.20 -17.75 22.19
C MET A 6 0.48 -18.79 23.28
N ARG A 7 0.73 -18.35 24.53
CA ARG A 7 0.97 -19.25 25.67
C ARG A 7 -0.27 -20.08 26.01
N LYS A 8 -1.45 -19.45 26.10
CA LYS A 8 -2.72 -20.16 26.31
C LYS A 8 -3.00 -21.19 25.21
N TYR A 9 -2.67 -20.87 23.96
CA TYR A 9 -2.81 -21.81 22.85
C TYR A 9 -1.87 -23.00 22.99
N ILE A 10 -0.59 -22.77 23.29
CA ILE A 10 0.39 -23.85 23.47
C ILE A 10 0.02 -24.75 24.65
N ASP A 11 -0.39 -24.17 25.79
CA ASP A 11 -0.78 -24.91 26.99
C ASP A 11 -2.05 -25.77 26.75
N SER A 12 -2.86 -25.44 25.74
CA SER A 12 -4.04 -26.22 25.34
C SER A 12 -3.71 -27.46 24.49
N ILE A 13 -2.47 -27.56 23.97
CA ILE A 13 -2.06 -28.65 23.10
C ILE A 13 -1.61 -29.86 23.95
N GLN A 14 -2.34 -30.97 23.83
CA GLN A 14 -1.96 -32.25 24.42
C GLN A 14 -1.04 -33.00 23.46
N LEU A 15 0.23 -33.19 23.85
CA LEU A 15 1.21 -33.93 23.07
C LEU A 15 1.01 -35.43 23.23
N GLY A 16 0.92 -36.16 22.11
CA GLY A 16 0.88 -37.61 22.09
C GLY A 16 2.22 -38.22 21.67
N VAL A 17 2.42 -39.51 21.91
CA VAL A 17 3.63 -40.28 21.50
C VAL A 17 3.62 -40.61 19.99
N GLY A 18 2.65 -40.09 19.24
CA GLY A 18 2.50 -40.33 17.81
C GLY A 18 3.45 -39.52 16.95
N ARG A 19 3.41 -39.75 15.62
CA ARG A 19 4.10 -38.90 14.65
C ARG A 19 3.46 -37.51 14.60
N ASP A 20 4.30 -36.49 14.52
CA ASP A 20 3.88 -35.10 14.35
C ASP A 20 3.01 -34.93 13.10
N GLN A 21 1.99 -34.08 13.21
CA GLN A 21 1.12 -33.71 12.11
C GLN A 21 1.18 -32.20 11.87
N VAL A 22 1.28 -31.82 10.60
CA VAL A 22 1.23 -30.42 10.20
C VAL A 22 -0.23 -29.97 10.18
N TYR A 23 -0.55 -28.97 11.00
CA TYR A 23 -1.89 -28.37 11.07
C TYR A 23 -1.90 -26.99 10.41
N TRP A 24 -2.87 -26.77 9.53
CA TRP A 24 -3.05 -25.48 8.87
C TRP A 24 -4.08 -24.62 9.60
N GLY A 25 -3.61 -23.65 10.38
CA GLY A 25 -4.46 -22.78 11.21
C GLY A 25 -5.25 -21.70 10.48
N LEU A 26 -5.08 -21.54 9.16
CA LEU A 26 -5.74 -20.47 8.40
C LEU A 26 -7.13 -20.86 7.84
N ASN A 27 -7.52 -22.14 7.97
CA ASN A 27 -8.86 -22.62 7.64
C ASN A 27 -9.36 -23.59 8.72
N GLY A 28 -10.68 -23.65 8.95
CA GLY A 28 -11.30 -24.55 9.93
C GLY A 28 -11.23 -26.05 9.61
N ASN A 29 -10.69 -26.45 8.46
CA ASN A 29 -10.53 -27.84 8.07
C ASN A 29 -9.12 -28.40 8.32
N GLY A 30 -8.21 -27.59 8.88
CA GLY A 30 -6.85 -28.02 9.24
C GLY A 30 -5.94 -28.40 8.07
N ARG A 31 -6.41 -28.28 6.82
CA ARG A 31 -5.67 -28.66 5.61
C ARG A 31 -5.12 -27.44 4.91
N PHE A 32 -3.87 -27.55 4.44
CA PHE A 32 -3.24 -26.53 3.62
C PHE A 32 -4.05 -26.25 2.37
N SER A 33 -4.21 -24.98 2.05
CA SER A 33 -4.69 -24.53 0.75
C SER A 33 -4.01 -23.24 0.36
N THR A 34 -3.57 -23.18 -0.90
CA THR A 34 -2.99 -21.99 -1.51
C THR A 34 -3.93 -20.79 -1.39
N LYS A 35 -5.25 -21.00 -1.50
CA LYS A 35 -6.28 -19.96 -1.37
C LYS A 35 -6.26 -19.30 0.02
N SER A 36 -6.20 -20.09 1.09
CA SER A 36 -6.16 -19.55 2.45
C SER A 36 -4.84 -18.87 2.78
N MET A 37 -3.73 -19.37 2.20
CA MET A 37 -2.43 -18.73 2.36
C MET A 37 -2.45 -17.35 1.71
N TYR A 38 -2.87 -17.24 0.45
CA TYR A 38 -3.00 -15.94 -0.23
C TYR A 38 -3.97 -15.01 0.48
N LYS A 39 -5.15 -15.49 0.89
CA LYS A 39 -6.10 -14.66 1.65
C LYS A 39 -5.50 -14.11 2.94
N TRP A 40 -4.67 -14.90 3.64
CA TRP A 40 -3.98 -14.44 4.84
C TRP A 40 -2.84 -13.47 4.52
N LEU A 41 -2.03 -13.75 3.48
CA LEU A 41 -0.96 -12.86 3.01
C LEU A 41 -1.49 -11.53 2.47
N GLU A 42 -2.70 -11.52 1.91
CA GLU A 42 -3.40 -10.31 1.48
C GLU A 42 -3.99 -9.53 2.66
N ASN A 43 -4.20 -10.15 3.83
CA ASN A 43 -4.89 -9.54 4.95
C ASN A 43 -4.10 -8.41 5.67
N PRO A 44 -2.75 -8.39 5.71
CA PRO A 44 -1.97 -7.20 6.07
C PRO A 44 -1.74 -6.22 4.90
N LEU A 45 -2.05 -6.59 3.65
CA LEU A 45 -2.02 -5.68 2.50
C LEU A 45 -3.27 -4.80 2.39
N SER A 46 -4.12 -4.82 3.42
CA SER A 46 -5.16 -3.82 3.69
C SER A 46 -4.57 -2.44 4.03
N GLY A 47 -3.53 -2.01 3.29
CA GLY A 47 -3.28 -0.61 3.06
C GLY A 47 -4.50 0.04 2.40
N CYS A 48 -4.53 1.37 2.44
CA CYS A 48 -5.57 2.25 1.89
C CYS A 48 -6.33 1.60 0.72
N HIS A 49 -7.64 1.37 0.87
CA HIS A 49 -8.43 0.65 -0.12
C HIS A 49 -8.44 1.35 -1.49
N PHE A 50 -7.51 0.99 -2.39
CA PHE A 50 -7.43 1.52 -3.76
C PHE A 50 -8.49 0.98 -4.71
N ARG A 51 -9.51 0.28 -4.20
CA ARG A 51 -10.64 -0.22 -5.01
C ARG A 51 -11.30 0.88 -5.83
N TRP A 52 -11.34 2.10 -5.33
CA TRP A 52 -11.92 3.24 -6.05
C TRP A 52 -11.16 3.56 -7.34
N ILE A 53 -9.82 3.44 -7.34
CA ILE A 53 -8.96 3.65 -8.52
C ILE A 53 -9.31 2.64 -9.61
N TRP A 54 -9.43 1.38 -9.23
CA TRP A 54 -9.70 0.29 -10.17
C TRP A 54 -11.14 0.30 -10.71
N LYS A 55 -12.10 0.80 -9.92
CA LYS A 55 -13.50 0.97 -10.32
C LYS A 55 -13.74 2.19 -11.22
N ALA A 56 -12.84 3.17 -11.25
CA ALA A 56 -13.02 4.37 -12.07
C ALA A 56 -13.08 4.04 -13.57
N LYS A 57 -13.95 4.73 -14.32
CA LYS A 57 -14.09 4.60 -15.78
C LYS A 57 -13.06 5.46 -16.52
N ILE A 58 -11.78 5.20 -16.27
CA ILE A 58 -10.64 5.93 -16.85
C ILE A 58 -9.65 4.95 -17.50
N PRO A 59 -8.80 5.42 -18.42
CA PRO A 59 -7.79 4.56 -19.05
C PRO A 59 -6.86 3.91 -18.02
N LEU A 60 -6.42 2.68 -18.29
CA LEU A 60 -5.57 1.88 -17.39
C LEU A 60 -4.28 2.62 -16.98
N LYS A 61 -3.68 3.36 -17.92
CA LYS A 61 -2.47 4.17 -17.66
C LYS A 61 -2.69 5.17 -16.52
N ILE A 62 -3.87 5.80 -16.45
CA ILE A 62 -4.21 6.75 -15.39
C ILE A 62 -4.46 6.02 -14.07
N LYS A 63 -5.08 4.83 -14.10
CA LYS A 63 -5.26 4.00 -12.88
C LYS A 63 -3.92 3.63 -12.25
N ILE A 64 -2.97 3.15 -13.07
CA ILE A 64 -1.61 2.79 -12.60
C ILE A 64 -0.94 4.02 -12.00
N PHE A 65 -1.02 5.16 -12.69
CA PHE A 65 -0.46 6.41 -12.19
C PHE A 65 -1.06 6.85 -10.85
N LEU A 66 -2.40 6.81 -10.71
CA LEU A 66 -3.07 7.15 -9.45
C LEU A 66 -2.71 6.18 -8.31
N TRP A 67 -2.56 4.90 -8.62
CA TRP A 67 -2.11 3.91 -7.64
C TRP A 67 -0.69 4.22 -7.15
N GLN A 68 0.24 4.51 -8.08
CA GLN A 68 1.60 4.94 -7.73
C GLN A 68 1.59 6.24 -6.90
N LEU A 69 0.74 7.20 -7.28
CA LEU A 69 0.59 8.47 -6.58
C LEU A 69 0.09 8.27 -5.14
N SER A 70 -0.87 7.36 -4.95
CA SER A 70 -1.42 7.06 -3.63
C SER A 70 -0.49 6.27 -2.70
N GLN A 71 0.59 5.71 -3.25
CA GLN A 71 1.64 5.02 -2.51
C GLN A 71 2.89 5.90 -2.33
N ASP A 72 2.85 7.15 -2.78
CA ASP A 72 3.96 8.10 -2.79
C ASP A 72 5.23 7.56 -3.47
N VAL A 73 5.06 6.69 -4.48
CA VAL A 73 6.18 6.07 -5.23
C VAL A 73 6.43 6.71 -6.60
N VAL A 74 5.72 7.79 -6.91
CA VAL A 74 5.96 8.56 -8.14
C VAL A 74 7.35 9.19 -8.06
N LEU A 75 8.05 9.25 -9.19
CA LEU A 75 9.39 9.82 -9.32
C LEU A 75 9.38 11.35 -9.14
N THR A 76 9.16 11.80 -7.92
CA THR A 76 9.32 13.19 -7.49
C THR A 76 10.75 13.43 -7.03
N ARG A 77 11.20 14.69 -7.00
CA ARG A 77 12.57 14.97 -6.52
C ARG A 77 12.80 14.53 -5.07
N GLN A 78 11.77 14.52 -4.22
CA GLN A 78 11.86 13.94 -2.88
C GLN A 78 12.21 12.44 -2.95
N VAL A 79 11.45 11.65 -3.72
CA VAL A 79 11.69 10.21 -3.89
C VAL A 79 13.04 9.93 -4.57
N MET A 80 13.45 10.77 -5.52
CA MET A 80 14.78 10.69 -6.11
C MET A 80 15.88 10.95 -5.07
N LYS A 81 15.67 11.89 -4.15
CA LYS A 81 16.63 12.19 -3.08
C LYS A 81 16.81 11.02 -2.12
N GLU A 82 15.71 10.34 -1.76
CA GLU A 82 15.74 9.09 -0.98
C GLU A 82 16.54 7.98 -1.68
N ARG A 83 16.53 7.98 -3.03
CA ARG A 83 17.34 7.09 -3.87
C ARG A 83 18.76 7.59 -4.13
N ARG A 84 19.25 8.53 -3.33
CA ARG A 84 20.62 9.10 -3.39
C ARG A 84 20.92 9.87 -4.68
N TRP A 85 19.91 10.46 -5.32
CA TRP A 85 20.15 11.39 -6.43
C TRP A 85 20.83 12.69 -5.92
N PRO A 86 21.87 13.19 -6.62
CA PRO A 86 22.66 14.32 -6.11
C PRO A 86 21.96 15.68 -6.20
N GLY A 87 20.91 15.83 -7.00
CA GLY A 87 20.27 17.13 -7.24
C GLY A 87 19.46 17.70 -6.07
N ASP A 88 18.93 18.90 -6.29
CA ASP A 88 18.13 19.65 -5.32
C ASP A 88 16.69 19.10 -5.25
N PRO A 89 16.17 18.74 -4.05
CA PRO A 89 14.80 18.27 -3.88
C PRO A 89 13.72 19.35 -4.06
N LYS A 90 14.08 20.62 -4.28
CA LYS A 90 13.11 21.70 -4.55
C LYS A 90 12.27 21.45 -5.80
N CYS A 91 11.03 21.91 -5.78
CA CYS A 91 10.08 21.84 -6.87
C CYS A 91 10.56 22.63 -8.09
N SER A 92 10.23 22.10 -9.27
CA SER A 92 10.56 22.76 -10.54
C SER A 92 9.84 24.10 -10.74
N PHE A 93 8.77 24.36 -9.99
CA PHE A 93 7.88 25.50 -10.17
C PHE A 93 7.85 26.48 -8.98
N CYS A 94 8.44 26.14 -7.85
CA CYS A 94 8.54 27.00 -6.66
C CYS A 94 9.62 26.51 -5.69
N ASP A 95 9.90 27.26 -4.62
CA ASP A 95 11.00 26.95 -3.70
C ASP A 95 10.72 25.87 -2.64
N ASN A 96 9.54 25.23 -2.65
CA ASN A 96 9.21 24.16 -1.72
C ASN A 96 9.75 22.80 -2.19
N THR A 97 9.91 21.84 -1.28
CA THR A 97 10.27 20.45 -1.62
C THR A 97 9.25 19.78 -2.54
N GLU A 98 9.72 19.11 -3.60
CA GLU A 98 8.88 18.39 -4.56
C GLU A 98 8.46 17.02 -4.02
N SER A 99 7.37 17.00 -3.27
CA SER A 99 6.64 15.78 -2.90
C SER A 99 5.49 15.49 -3.87
N SER A 100 4.94 14.27 -3.87
CA SER A 100 3.77 13.93 -4.71
C SER A 100 2.58 14.82 -4.37
N ARG A 101 2.33 15.07 -3.08
CA ARG A 101 1.28 15.99 -2.63
C ARG A 101 1.53 17.40 -3.12
N HIS A 102 2.78 17.87 -3.08
CA HIS A 102 3.12 19.20 -3.51
C HIS A 102 2.96 19.38 -5.01
N LEU A 103 3.62 18.54 -5.80
CA LEU A 103 3.66 18.60 -7.25
C LEU A 103 2.25 18.55 -7.87
N PHE A 104 1.35 17.75 -7.31
CA PHE A 104 0.01 17.55 -7.89
C PHE A 104 -1.11 18.38 -7.26
N PHE A 105 -0.98 18.87 -6.01
CA PHE A 105 -2.11 19.52 -5.33
C PHE A 105 -1.81 20.86 -4.67
N THR A 106 -0.63 21.03 -4.05
CA THR A 106 -0.35 22.26 -3.26
C THR A 106 0.52 23.28 -3.98
N CYS A 107 1.27 22.87 -5.01
CA CYS A 107 2.07 23.75 -5.85
C CYS A 107 1.19 24.86 -6.45
N PRO A 108 1.65 26.13 -6.47
CA PRO A 108 0.91 27.23 -7.09
C PRO A 108 0.48 26.93 -8.52
N VAL A 109 1.39 26.36 -9.33
CA VAL A 109 1.10 25.96 -10.71
C VAL A 109 0.02 24.88 -10.76
N ALA A 110 0.14 23.84 -9.93
CA ALA A 110 -0.87 22.78 -9.86
C ALA A 110 -2.25 23.32 -9.49
N LYS A 111 -2.33 24.25 -8.53
CA LYS A 111 -3.60 24.90 -8.15
C LYS A 111 -4.23 25.67 -9.32
N VAL A 112 -3.42 26.37 -10.13
CA VAL A 112 -3.92 27.08 -11.31
C VAL A 112 -4.46 26.09 -12.34
N VAL A 113 -3.72 25.01 -12.63
CA VAL A 113 -4.16 23.95 -13.56
C VAL A 113 -5.49 23.35 -13.11
N TRP A 114 -5.63 23.01 -11.82
CA TRP A 114 -6.88 22.47 -11.29
C TRP A 114 -8.04 23.46 -11.35
N ARG A 115 -7.79 24.77 -11.18
CA ARG A 115 -8.81 25.80 -11.39
C ARG A 115 -9.23 25.87 -12.84
N CYS A 116 -8.30 25.80 -13.80
CA CYS A 116 -8.63 25.77 -15.22
C CYS A 116 -9.48 24.54 -15.58
N VAL A 117 -9.11 23.36 -15.09
CA VAL A 117 -9.88 22.12 -15.30
C VAL A 117 -11.25 22.19 -14.65
N GLY A 118 -11.33 22.70 -13.41
CA GLY A 118 -12.59 22.86 -12.69
C GLY A 118 -13.52 23.94 -13.26
N MET A 119 -13.00 24.88 -14.04
CA MET A 119 -13.82 25.83 -14.82
C MET A 119 -14.24 25.27 -16.19
N ALA A 120 -13.59 24.20 -16.67
CA ALA A 120 -13.86 23.56 -17.96
C ALA A 120 -14.80 22.34 -17.85
N LEU A 121 -15.19 21.97 -16.62
CA LEU A 121 -16.19 20.96 -16.28
C LEU A 121 -17.47 21.65 -15.79
#